data_AF-A0A925TTM1-F1
#
_entry.id   AF-A0A925TTM1-F1
#
_cell.length_a   1.000
_cell.length_b   1.000
_cell.length_c   1.000
_cell.angle_alpha   90.00
_cell.angle_beta   90.00
_cell.angle_gamma   90.00
#
_symmetry.space_group_name_H-M   'P 1'
#
loop_
_entity.id
_entity.type
_entity.pdbx_description
1 polymer ?
#
loop_
_entity_poly.entity_id
_entity_poly.type
_entity_poly.pdbx_seq_one_letter_code
_entity_poly.pdbx_strand_id
1 'polypeptide(L)'
;MKSKSLREDLTELIETIVVYKFRTLTREEIRKMLNIADTTLRDTQYFKEVREEAKQERDREIATKLLAEGTSIELIKKVTGLSESDLKALQPEKKS
;
A
#
# COMPACT_ATOMS: atom_id res chain seq x y z
N MET A 1 -17.86 -38.55 -21.69
CA MET A 1 -17.96 -37.57 -20.59
C MET A 1 -16.60 -36.92 -20.44
N LYS A 2 -16.48 -35.60 -20.64
CA LYS A 2 -15.19 -34.92 -20.41
C LYS A 2 -14.93 -34.94 -18.90
N SER A 3 -13.83 -35.55 -18.46
CA SER A 3 -13.41 -35.45 -17.06
C SER A 3 -12.97 -34.00 -16.84
N LYS A 4 -13.77 -33.21 -16.12
CA LYS A 4 -13.29 -31.93 -15.59
C LYS A 4 -12.08 -32.23 -14.70
N SER A 5 -11.06 -31.39 -14.81
CA SER A 5 -9.91 -31.49 -13.93
C SER A 5 -10.33 -31.01 -12.53
N LEU A 6 -9.70 -31.57 -11.50
CA LEU A 6 -9.92 -31.16 -10.11
C LEU A 6 -9.76 -29.64 -9.91
N ARG A 7 -8.92 -29.01 -10.73
CA ARG A 7 -8.71 -27.55 -10.74
C ARG A 7 -9.95 -26.79 -11.23
N GLU A 8 -10.60 -27.27 -12.29
CA GLU A 8 -11.80 -26.65 -12.86
C GLU A 8 -12.98 -26.79 -11.89
N ASP A 9 -13.17 -27.97 -11.30
CA ASP A 9 -14.21 -28.21 -10.30
C ASP A 9 -14.00 -27.36 -9.03
N LEU A 10 -12.75 -27.21 -8.59
CA LEU A 10 -12.41 -26.35 -7.45
C LEU A 10 -12.65 -24.87 -7.77
N THR A 11 -12.36 -24.44 -8.99
CA THR A 11 -12.57 -23.05 -9.43
C THR A 11 -14.06 -22.70 -9.46
N GLU A 12 -14.89 -23.58 -10.03
CA GLU A 12 -16.34 -23.41 -10.10
C GLU A 12 -17.01 -23.40 -8.71
N LEU A 13 -16.51 -24.23 -7.80
CA LEU A 13 -16.95 -24.23 -6.40
C LEU A 13 -16.60 -22.92 -5.69
N ILE A 14 -15.37 -22.44 -5.85
CA ILE A 14 -14.93 -21.15 -5.28
C ILE A 14 -15.77 -20.00 -5.84
N GLU A 15 -15.98 -19.97 -7.15
CA GLU A 15 -16.78 -18.93 -7.82
C GLU A 15 -18.23 -18.94 -7.30
N THR A 16 -18.83 -20.13 -7.16
CA THR A 16 -20.20 -20.29 -6.61
C THR A 16 -20.28 -19.78 -5.17
N ILE A 17 -19.30 -20.12 -4.32
CA ILE A 17 -19.26 -19.67 -2.92
C ILE A 17 -19.07 -18.15 -2.86
N VAL A 18 -18.20 -17.56 -3.70
CA VAL A 18 -17.95 -16.12 -3.74
C VAL A 18 -19.21 -15.37 -4.20
N VAL A 19 -19.84 -15.78 -5.30
CA VAL A 19 -21.04 -15.10 -5.83
C VAL A 19 -22.22 -15.16 -4.86
N TYR A 20 -22.43 -16.28 -4.17
CA TYR A 20 -23.58 -16.47 -3.28
C TYR A 20 -23.34 -16.00 -1.85
N LYS A 21 -22.21 -16.41 -1.25
CA LYS A 21 -21.97 -16.14 0.17
C LYS A 21 -21.40 -14.75 0.39
N PHE A 22 -20.53 -14.22 -0.47
CA PHE A 22 -19.95 -12.89 -0.21
C PHE A 22 -20.93 -11.73 -0.44
N ARG A 23 -22.05 -11.95 -1.17
CA ARG A 23 -23.12 -10.95 -1.28
C ARG A 23 -23.97 -10.81 -0.01
N THR A 24 -23.99 -11.84 0.83
CA THR A 24 -24.87 -11.93 2.01
C THR A 24 -24.10 -11.96 3.33
N LEU A 25 -22.82 -12.33 3.29
CA LEU A 25 -21.93 -12.32 4.44
C LEU A 25 -21.35 -10.92 4.66
N THR A 26 -21.31 -10.52 5.92
CA THR A 26 -20.59 -9.34 6.36
C THR A 26 -19.08 -9.55 6.23
N ARG A 27 -18.34 -8.45 6.18
CA ARG A 27 -16.87 -8.45 6.14
C ARG A 27 -16.25 -9.25 7.31
N GLU A 28 -16.90 -9.27 8.47
CA GLU A 28 -16.46 -10.02 9.66
C GLU A 28 -16.62 -11.55 9.49
N GLU A 29 -17.74 -12.01 8.92
CA GLU A 29 -17.98 -13.43 8.67
C GLU A 29 -17.03 -14.00 7.61
N ILE A 30 -16.71 -13.20 6.59
CA ILE A 30 -15.71 -13.54 5.57
C ILE A 30 -14.32 -13.73 6.21
N ARG A 31 -13.91 -12.83 7.11
CA ARG A 31 -12.62 -12.93 7.83
C ARG A 31 -12.53 -14.21 8.66
N LYS A 32 -13.62 -14.56 9.34
CA LYS A 32 -13.72 -15.78 10.14
C LYS A 32 -13.67 -17.05 9.28
N MET A 33 -14.35 -17.05 8.13
CA MET A 33 -14.34 -18.19 7.20
C MET A 33 -12.99 -18.42 6.51
N LEU A 34 -12.28 -17.33 6.19
CA LEU A 34 -10.98 -17.39 5.55
C LEU A 34 -9.82 -17.55 6.54
N ASN A 35 -10.12 -17.73 7.84
CA ASN A 35 -9.13 -17.76 8.92
C ASN A 35 -8.15 -16.57 8.90
N ILE A 36 -8.60 -15.41 8.39
CA ILE A 36 -7.87 -14.14 8.37
C ILE A 36 -8.01 -13.44 9.74
N ALA A 37 -8.28 -14.21 10.80
CA ALA A 37 -8.45 -13.69 12.15
C ALA A 37 -7.11 -13.12 12.70
N ASP A 38 -5.98 -13.65 12.24
CA ASP A 38 -4.65 -13.29 12.76
C ASP A 38 -3.69 -12.67 11.73
N THR A 39 -3.98 -12.74 10.43
CA THR A 39 -3.22 -11.92 9.46
C THR A 39 -3.79 -10.51 9.52
N THR A 40 -3.25 -9.70 10.42
CA THR A 40 -3.50 -8.26 10.43
C THR A 40 -3.36 -7.77 9.00
N LEU A 41 -4.33 -7.01 8.46
CA LEU A 41 -4.21 -6.43 7.12
C LEU A 41 -2.86 -5.70 6.90
N ARG A 42 -2.23 -5.29 8.02
CA ARG A 42 -0.88 -4.73 8.10
C ARG A 42 0.25 -5.63 7.62
N ASP A 43 0.06 -6.95 7.68
CA ASP A 43 1.05 -7.96 7.31
C ASP A 43 0.94 -8.36 5.83
N THR A 44 -0.07 -7.84 5.12
CA THR A 44 -0.19 -8.01 3.67
C THR A 44 0.87 -7.19 2.94
N GLN A 45 1.37 -7.74 1.84
CA GLN A 45 2.34 -7.05 0.97
C GLN A 45 1.81 -5.68 0.51
N TYR A 46 0.52 -5.62 0.15
CA TYR A 46 -0.15 -4.38 -0.23
C TYR A 46 -0.10 -3.30 0.86
N PHE A 47 -0.33 -3.63 2.13
CA PHE A 47 -0.26 -2.62 3.20
C PHE A 47 1.16 -2.14 3.46
N LYS A 48 2.16 -3.01 3.29
CA LYS A 48 3.58 -2.60 3.38
C LYS A 48 3.92 -1.58 2.31
N GLU A 49 3.51 -1.84 1.07
CA GLU A 49 3.71 -0.93 -0.07
C GLU A 49 3.01 0.41 0.16
N VAL A 50 1.72 0.41 0.51
CA VAL A 50 0.97 1.65 0.79
C VAL A 50 1.59 2.43 1.96
N ARG A 51 2.11 1.75 2.99
CA ARG A 51 2.76 2.42 4.12
C ARG A 51 4.11 3.04 3.72
N GLU A 52 4.88 2.38 2.87
CA GLU A 52 6.14 2.91 2.36
C GLU A 52 5.90 4.11 1.44
N GLU A 53 4.91 4.04 0.55
CA GLU A 53 4.48 5.17 -0.28
C GLU A 53 4.03 6.36 0.58
N ALA A 54 3.14 6.13 1.56
CA ALA A 54 2.66 7.17 2.47
C ALA A 54 3.81 7.81 3.28
N LYS A 55 4.80 7.02 3.68
CA LYS A 55 6.00 7.54 4.36
C LYS A 55 6.81 8.43 3.41
N GLN A 56 7.06 7.98 2.18
CA GLN A 56 7.81 8.76 1.18
C GLN A 56 7.09 10.07 0.84
N GLU A 57 5.77 10.04 0.68
CA GLU A 57 4.97 11.24 0.41
C GLU A 57 5.05 12.24 1.57
N ARG A 58 4.92 11.76 2.81
CA ARG A 58 5.10 12.59 4.02
C ARG A 58 6.50 13.19 4.10
N ASP A 59 7.54 12.39 3.85
CA ASP A 59 8.93 12.84 3.92
C ASP A 59 9.22 13.91 2.85
N ARG A 60 8.63 13.78 1.65
CA ARG A 60 8.67 14.82 0.60
C ARG A 60 7.90 16.07 0.98
N GLU A 61 6.72 15.95 1.56
CA GLU A 61 5.92 17.11 2.00
C GLU A 61 6.66 17.91 3.08
N ILE A 62 7.26 17.22 4.06
CA ILE A 62 8.09 17.83 5.10
C ILE A 62 9.31 18.52 4.47
N ALA A 63 10.01 17.85 3.56
CA ALA A 63 11.15 18.43 2.87
C ALA A 63 10.78 19.71 2.11
N THR A 64 9.67 19.71 1.36
CA THR A 64 9.20 20.88 0.62
C THR A 64 8.91 22.07 1.55
N LYS A 65 8.24 21.83 2.69
CA LYS A 65 7.97 22.88 3.68
C LYS A 65 9.27 23.44 4.29
N LEU A 66 10.19 22.56 4.70
CA LEU A 66 11.48 22.98 5.27
C LEU A 66 12.36 23.72 4.27
N LEU A 67 12.34 23.31 2.99
CA LEU A 67 13.02 24.02 1.90
C LEU A 67 12.42 25.40 1.68
N ALA A 68 11.10 25.54 1.71
CA ALA A 68 10.40 26.83 1.59
C ALA A 68 10.74 27.77 2.77
N GLU A 69 10.95 27.22 3.96
CA GLU A 69 11.40 27.96 5.15
C GLU A 69 12.91 28.28 5.13
N GLY A 70 13.64 27.86 4.10
CA GLY A 70 15.08 28.14 3.96
C GLY A 70 15.99 27.28 4.85
N THR A 71 15.49 26.14 5.32
CA THR A 71 16.27 25.20 6.13
C THR A 71 17.41 24.58 5.32
N SER A 72 18.55 24.28 5.96
CA SER A 72 19.69 23.67 5.28
C SER A 72 19.38 22.26 4.76
N ILE A 73 19.88 21.96 3.55
CA ILE A 73 19.68 20.66 2.89
C ILE A 73 20.20 19.49 3.76
N GLU A 74 21.31 19.69 4.47
CA GLU A 74 21.88 18.67 5.36
C GLU A 74 20.95 18.29 6.51
N LEU A 75 20.28 19.28 7.12
CA LEU A 75 19.34 19.02 8.20
C LEU A 75 18.08 18.33 7.66
N ILE A 76 17.59 18.76 6.50
CA ILE A 76 16.42 18.15 5.85
C ILE A 76 16.72 16.68 5.53
N LYS A 77 17.87 16.39 4.92
CA LYS A 77 18.34 15.02 4.65
C LYS A 77 18.39 14.16 5.91
N LYS A 78 18.83 14.71 7.04
CA LYS A 78 18.86 14.00 8.34
C LYS A 78 17.45 13.69 8.87
N VAL A 79 16.49 14.58 8.64
CA VAL A 79 15.11 14.46 9.17
C VAL A 79 14.23 13.59 8.29
N THR A 80 14.33 13.73 6.96
CA THR A 80 13.44 13.05 5.99
C THR A 80 14.08 11.80 5.38
N GLY A 81 15.40 11.63 5.51
CA GLY A 81 16.13 10.51 4.91
C GLY A 81 16.22 10.57 3.38
N LEU A 82 15.73 11.64 2.75
CA LEU A 82 15.76 11.83 1.30
C LEU A 82 17.18 12.11 0.79
N SER A 83 17.46 11.70 -0.44
CA SER A 83 18.75 11.97 -1.08
C SER A 83 18.89 13.45 -1.46
N GLU A 84 20.13 13.92 -1.65
CA GLU A 84 20.36 15.28 -2.12
C GLU A 84 19.78 15.53 -3.51
N SER A 85 19.75 14.52 -4.37
CA SER A 85 19.09 14.58 -5.68
C SER A 85 17.59 14.80 -5.55
N ASP A 86 16.92 14.08 -4.64
CA ASP A 86 15.48 14.24 -4.40
C ASP A 86 15.16 15.63 -3.85
N LEU A 87 15.96 16.12 -2.91
CA LEU A 87 15.78 17.44 -2.31
C LEU A 87 16.00 18.57 -3.33
N LYS A 88 16.96 18.42 -4.25
CA LYS A 88 17.18 19.38 -5.34
C LYS A 88 16.03 19.38 -6.36
N ALA A 89 15.46 18.23 -6.67
CA ALA A 89 14.29 18.14 -7.56
C ALA A 89 13.03 18.78 -6.95
N LEU A 90 12.94 18.83 -5.61
CA LEU A 90 11.86 19.50 -4.88
C LEU A 90 12.07 21.02 -4.76
N GLN A 91 13.28 21.53 -4.97
CA GLN A 91 13.49 22.97 -5.08
C GLN A 91 12.88 23.42 -6.40
N PRO A 92 11.88 24.32 -6.40
CA PRO A 92 11.43 24.91 -7.64
C PRO A 92 12.66 25.56 -8.28
N GLU A 93 12.95 25.25 -9.54
CA GLU A 93 14.00 25.92 -10.29
C GLU A 93 13.83 27.41 -10.03
N LYS A 94 14.86 28.05 -9.47
CA LYS A 94 14.93 29.50 -9.43
C LYS A 94 14.83 29.95 -10.87
N LYS A 95 13.62 30.28 -11.34
CA LYS A 95 13.39 31.02 -12.57
C LYS A 95 14.16 32.32 -12.39
N SER A 96 15.37 32.34 -12.94
CA SER A 96 16.16 33.53 -13.16
C SER A 96 15.54 34.38 -14.26
#